data_AF-A0A3Q9IIK5-F1
#
_entry.id   AF-A0A3Q9IIK5-F1
#
_cell.length_a   1.000
_cell.length_b   1.000
_cell.length_c   1.000
_cell.angle_alpha   90.00
_cell.angle_beta   90.00
_cell.angle_gamma   90.00
#
_symmetry.space_group_name_H-M   'P 1'
#
loop_
_entity.id
_entity.type
_entity.pdbx_description
1 polymer ?
#
loop_
_entity_poly.entity_id
_entity_poly.type
_entity_poly.pdbx_seq_one_letter_code
_entity_poly.pdbx_strand_id
1 'polypeptide(L)'
;MATYTIKIFNQSTINKAYTVFQQPPLVTANGGSPTIFANAWRTFPLLTNNGFNTLTYTETTYAYWAQPPGVSAGVTVDSGGVLELDTATKDTTSFVYGEDSGKQTGFLPKTSPGTAQNGSFQILTGTDFTPANNLVLGLASDNGSGIPSPVATFAAAPNESYNITPIVQFYVADGAFTEGQIVDVTTVSNASASIDFTGTSFTTAVVEQRPNGAFIVTYS
;
A
#
# COMPACT_ATOMS: atom_id res chain seq x y z
N MET A 1 -15.85 -2.36 9.35
CA MET A 1 -14.99 -2.40 8.16
C MET A 1 -15.85 -2.11 6.97
N ALA A 2 -15.57 -1.01 6.28
CA ALA A 2 -16.20 -0.69 5.00
C ALA A 2 -15.52 -1.46 3.87
N THR A 3 -16.27 -1.63 2.78
CA THR A 3 -15.82 -2.21 1.53
C THR A 3 -16.07 -1.21 0.42
N TYR A 4 -15.05 -0.91 -0.37
CA TYR A 4 -15.10 0.05 -1.47
C TYR A 4 -14.81 -0.64 -2.79
N THR A 5 -15.50 -0.22 -3.84
CA THR A 5 -15.39 -0.76 -5.20
C THR A 5 -14.86 0.32 -6.13
N ILE A 6 -13.79 0.01 -6.86
CA ILE A 6 -13.26 0.88 -7.90
C ILE A 6 -13.46 0.19 -9.24
N LYS A 7 -14.23 0.83 -10.12
CA LYS A 7 -14.45 0.39 -11.49
C LYS A 7 -13.64 1.26 -12.43
N ILE A 8 -12.90 0.64 -13.34
CA ILE A 8 -12.08 1.34 -14.33
C ILE A 8 -12.68 1.08 -15.70
N PHE A 9 -12.92 2.13 -16.47
CA PHE A 9 -13.51 2.07 -17.79
C PHE A 9 -12.62 2.79 -18.81
N ASN A 10 -12.15 2.04 -19.80
CA ASN A 10 -11.31 2.58 -20.86
C ASN A 10 -12.18 3.07 -22.02
N GLN A 11 -12.31 4.39 -22.16
CA GLN A 11 -12.93 5.02 -23.32
C GLN A 11 -11.92 5.83 -24.15
N SER A 12 -10.62 5.54 -24.03
CA SER A 12 -9.56 6.32 -24.67
C SER A 12 -9.43 6.08 -26.17
N THR A 13 -10.28 5.24 -26.78
CA THR A 13 -10.21 4.77 -28.18
C THR A 13 -9.06 3.82 -28.50
N ILE A 14 -8.12 3.62 -27.57
CA ILE A 14 -6.98 2.72 -27.71
C ILE A 14 -6.89 1.76 -26.52
N ASN A 15 -6.17 0.65 -26.70
CA ASN A 15 -5.90 -0.28 -25.60
C ASN A 15 -4.94 0.37 -24.60
N LYS A 16 -5.19 0.18 -23.31
CA LYS A 16 -4.44 0.79 -22.21
C LYS A 16 -4.07 -0.21 -21.14
N ALA A 17 -3.06 0.14 -20.36
CA ALA A 17 -2.75 -0.51 -19.09
C ALA A 17 -3.09 0.46 -17.96
N TYR A 18 -3.68 -0.03 -16.88
CA TYR A 18 -3.99 0.79 -15.71
C TYR A 18 -3.33 0.21 -14.47
N THR A 19 -2.90 1.09 -13.59
CA THR A 19 -2.38 0.72 -12.28
C THR A 19 -3.09 1.52 -11.20
N VAL A 20 -3.46 0.83 -10.13
CA VAL A 20 -4.11 1.40 -8.96
C VAL A 20 -3.10 1.47 -7.84
N PHE A 21 -3.05 2.64 -7.20
CA PHE A 21 -2.22 2.94 -6.04
C PHE A 21 -3.12 3.34 -4.89
N GLN A 22 -2.69 3.08 -3.66
CA GLN A 22 -3.28 3.71 -2.48
C GLN A 22 -2.44 4.92 -2.10
N GLN A 23 -3.08 5.94 -1.53
CA GLN A 23 -2.37 7.02 -0.86
C GLN A 23 -1.48 6.42 0.24
N PRO A 24 -0.17 6.70 0.24
CA PRO A 24 0.69 6.22 1.30
C PRO A 24 0.17 6.61 2.69
N PRO A 25 0.32 5.72 3.69
CA PRO A 25 -0.11 6.01 5.04
C PRO A 25 0.72 7.15 5.63
N LEU A 26 0.16 7.82 6.63
CA LEU A 26 0.96 8.67 7.51
C LEU A 26 1.76 7.76 8.44
N VAL A 27 3.08 7.91 8.44
CA VAL A 27 3.99 7.17 9.32
C VAL A 27 4.71 8.13 10.24
N THR A 28 4.62 7.86 11.55
CA THR A 28 5.44 8.54 12.56
C THR A 28 6.34 7.53 13.25
N ALA A 29 7.59 7.90 13.48
CA ALA A 29 8.55 7.11 14.24
C ALA A 29 9.25 7.98 15.29
N ASN A 30 9.85 7.36 16.31
CA ASN A 30 10.56 8.10 17.36
C ASN A 30 11.88 8.72 16.84
N GLY A 31 12.49 8.16 15.80
CA GLY A 31 13.65 8.75 15.11
C GLY A 31 13.32 9.76 14.03
N GLY A 32 12.04 10.06 13.79
CA GLY A 32 11.58 11.01 12.77
C GLY A 32 10.55 10.42 11.80
N SER A 33 10.18 11.18 10.77
CA SER A 33 9.28 10.70 9.72
C SER A 33 10.08 10.06 8.58
N PRO A 34 9.93 8.75 8.31
CA PRO A 34 10.61 8.12 7.20
C PRO A 34 10.03 8.59 5.85
N THR A 35 10.84 8.57 4.80
CA THR A 35 10.38 8.76 3.43
C THR A 35 9.54 7.55 3.01
N ILE A 36 8.29 7.79 2.63
CA ILE A 36 7.35 6.75 2.22
C ILE A 36 7.18 6.78 0.71
N PHE A 37 7.37 5.63 0.07
CA PHE A 37 7.05 5.42 -1.33
C PHE A 37 5.70 4.73 -1.46
N ALA A 38 4.98 4.99 -2.54
CA ALA A 38 3.82 4.18 -2.90
C ALA A 38 4.27 2.92 -3.64
N ASN A 39 3.44 1.89 -3.63
CA ASN A 39 3.61 0.70 -4.45
C ASN A 39 2.43 0.53 -5.39
N ALA A 40 2.68 0.00 -6.59
CA ALA A 40 1.64 -0.46 -7.50
C ALA A 40 0.84 -1.60 -6.86
N TRP A 41 -0.35 -1.29 -6.36
CA TRP A 41 -1.15 -2.23 -5.56
C TRP A 41 -1.89 -3.25 -6.43
N ARG A 42 -2.47 -2.78 -7.55
CA ARG A 42 -3.17 -3.62 -8.52
C ARG A 42 -2.91 -3.15 -9.93
N THR A 43 -2.70 -4.09 -10.85
CA THR A 43 -2.45 -3.76 -12.26
C THR A 43 -3.46 -4.41 -13.18
N PHE A 44 -3.76 -3.72 -14.27
CA PHE A 44 -4.60 -4.21 -15.36
C PHE A 44 -3.85 -4.01 -16.67
N PRO A 45 -3.05 -4.99 -17.11
CA PRO A 45 -2.07 -4.80 -18.19
C PRO A 45 -2.70 -4.57 -19.57
N LEU A 46 -3.98 -4.93 -19.74
CA LEU A 46 -4.70 -4.72 -20.98
C LEU A 46 -6.20 -4.52 -20.72
N LEU A 47 -6.66 -3.28 -20.81
CA LEU A 47 -8.07 -2.94 -21.02
C LEU A 47 -8.25 -2.47 -22.46
N THR A 48 -9.05 -3.19 -23.23
CA THR A 48 -9.41 -2.77 -24.59
C THR A 48 -10.24 -1.50 -24.58
N ASN A 49 -10.34 -0.81 -25.71
CA ASN A 49 -11.32 0.27 -25.85
C ASN A 49 -12.74 -0.24 -25.53
N ASN A 50 -13.52 0.54 -24.78
CA ASN A 50 -14.80 0.17 -24.16
C ASN A 50 -14.72 -1.06 -23.22
N GLY A 51 -13.53 -1.46 -22.81
CA GLY A 51 -13.30 -2.49 -21.80
C GLY A 51 -13.34 -1.90 -20.40
N PHE A 52 -13.76 -2.72 -19.43
CA PHE A 52 -13.79 -2.33 -18.02
C PHE A 52 -13.16 -3.39 -17.13
N ASN A 53 -12.76 -2.98 -15.94
CA ASN A 53 -12.36 -3.88 -14.87
C ASN A 53 -12.85 -3.37 -13.52
N THR A 54 -12.80 -4.21 -12.49
CA THR A 54 -13.25 -3.87 -11.15
C THR A 54 -12.30 -4.44 -10.12
N LEU A 55 -12.04 -3.67 -9.08
CA LEU A 55 -11.39 -4.15 -7.87
C LEU A 55 -12.18 -3.74 -6.63
N THR A 56 -11.96 -4.49 -5.56
CA THR A 56 -12.55 -4.26 -4.25
C THR A 56 -11.46 -4.02 -3.24
N TYR A 57 -11.62 -2.99 -2.42
CA TYR A 57 -10.82 -2.71 -1.24
C TYR A 57 -11.66 -2.99 0.00
N THR A 58 -11.12 -3.71 0.96
CA THR A 58 -11.66 -3.79 2.32
C THR A 58 -10.71 -3.04 3.24
N GLU A 59 -11.23 -2.42 4.30
CA GLU A 59 -10.40 -1.74 5.32
C GLU A 59 -9.56 -2.71 6.18
N THR A 60 -9.25 -3.90 5.67
CA THR A 60 -8.35 -4.86 6.29
C THR A 60 -6.91 -4.44 6.02
N THR A 61 -6.16 -4.18 7.08
CA THR A 61 -4.80 -3.63 6.99
C THR A 61 -3.76 -4.64 7.44
N TYR A 62 -2.66 -4.70 6.72
CA TYR A 62 -1.55 -5.60 7.02
C TYR A 62 -0.28 -4.78 7.22
N ALA A 63 0.45 -5.04 8.30
CA ALA A 63 1.89 -4.76 8.29
C ALA A 63 2.54 -5.71 7.29
N TYR A 64 3.54 -5.24 6.56
CA TYR A 64 4.42 -6.13 5.80
C TYR A 64 5.89 -5.80 6.04
N TRP A 65 6.73 -6.78 5.79
CA TRP A 65 8.18 -6.64 5.72
C TRP A 65 8.71 -7.31 4.46
N ALA A 66 9.82 -6.81 3.94
CA ALA A 66 10.55 -7.42 2.83
C ALA A 66 12.05 -7.06 2.91
N GLN A 67 12.84 -7.67 2.04
CA GLN A 67 14.27 -7.36 1.87
C GLN A 67 14.61 -7.19 0.38
N PRO A 68 14.06 -6.16 -0.28
CA PRO A 68 14.32 -5.91 -1.69
C PRO A 68 15.78 -5.49 -1.93
N PRO A 69 16.27 -5.50 -3.18
CA PRO A 69 17.63 -5.04 -3.51
C PRO A 69 17.85 -3.53 -3.26
N GLY A 70 16.79 -2.76 -2.94
CA GLY A 70 16.86 -1.35 -2.58
C GLY A 70 15.48 -0.73 -2.34
N VAL A 71 15.46 0.55 -1.98
CA VAL A 71 14.23 1.34 -1.73
C VAL A 71 14.21 2.55 -2.66
N SER A 72 13.89 2.31 -3.93
CA SER A 72 13.83 3.36 -4.95
C SER A 72 12.79 3.03 -6.00
N ALA A 73 12.30 4.06 -6.71
CA ALA A 73 11.36 3.89 -7.80
C ALA A 73 11.85 2.85 -8.82
N GLY A 74 10.95 1.99 -9.27
CA GLY A 74 11.23 0.91 -10.22
C GLY A 74 11.57 -0.44 -9.60
N VAL A 75 12.01 -0.49 -8.33
CA VAL A 75 12.25 -1.75 -7.61
C VAL A 75 10.92 -2.43 -7.27
N THR A 76 10.83 -3.75 -7.47
CA THR A 76 9.65 -4.54 -7.13
C THR A 76 9.81 -5.22 -5.78
N VAL A 77 8.80 -5.08 -4.93
CA VAL A 77 8.67 -5.82 -3.67
C VAL A 77 7.70 -6.98 -3.90
N ASP A 78 8.23 -8.18 -4.11
CA ASP A 78 7.47 -9.38 -4.48
C ASP A 78 7.60 -10.55 -3.49
N SER A 79 8.39 -10.38 -2.43
CA SER A 79 8.68 -11.40 -1.43
C SER A 79 8.83 -10.78 -0.04
N GLY A 80 8.43 -11.53 0.99
CA GLY A 80 8.42 -11.06 2.36
C GLY A 80 7.38 -11.75 3.22
N GLY A 81 6.89 -11.05 4.24
CA GLY A 81 5.81 -11.55 5.09
C GLY A 81 4.87 -10.45 5.55
N VAL A 82 3.66 -10.85 5.93
CA VAL A 82 2.57 -9.95 6.34
C VAL A 82 1.99 -10.37 7.68
N LEU A 83 1.41 -9.41 8.40
CA LEU A 83 0.63 -9.66 9.60
C LEU A 83 -0.59 -8.72 9.62
N GLU A 84 -1.78 -9.30 9.77
CA GLU A 84 -3.02 -8.52 9.87
C GLU A 84 -3.10 -7.78 11.20
N LEU A 85 -3.31 -6.47 11.13
CA LEU A 85 -3.40 -5.59 12.29
C LEU A 85 -4.65 -4.72 12.19
N ASP A 86 -5.28 -4.47 13.34
CA ASP A 86 -6.48 -3.64 13.43
C ASP A 86 -6.14 -2.28 14.09
N THR A 87 -6.47 -1.21 13.38
CA THR A 87 -6.27 0.18 13.81
C THR A 87 -7.27 0.64 14.86
N ALA A 88 -8.43 -0.01 14.96
CA ALA A 88 -9.46 0.28 15.97
C ALA A 88 -9.03 -0.21 17.36
N THR A 89 -8.37 -1.38 17.41
CA THR A 89 -7.78 -1.94 18.64
C THR A 89 -6.33 -1.50 18.86
N LYS A 90 -5.80 -0.62 17.99
CA LYS A 90 -4.45 -0.05 18.09
C LYS A 90 -3.38 -1.13 18.15
N ASP A 91 -3.56 -2.18 17.35
CA ASP A 91 -2.73 -3.38 17.40
C ASP A 91 -1.24 -3.04 17.30
N THR A 92 -0.41 -3.81 17.99
CA THR A 92 1.05 -3.63 18.02
C THR A 92 1.74 -4.96 17.74
N THR A 93 2.78 -4.95 16.92
CA THR A 93 3.66 -6.10 16.69
C THR A 93 5.12 -5.68 16.80
N SER A 94 6.01 -6.65 16.98
CA SER A 94 7.45 -6.45 16.86
C SER A 94 7.96 -7.21 15.64
N PHE A 95 8.83 -6.56 14.87
CA PHE A 95 9.59 -7.21 13.82
C PHE A 95 10.92 -7.72 14.38
N VAL A 96 11.28 -8.95 14.04
CA VAL A 96 12.55 -9.59 14.40
C VAL A 96 13.29 -9.95 13.12
N TYR A 97 14.57 -9.56 13.05
CA TYR A 97 15.52 -10.02 12.05
C TYR A 97 16.33 -11.19 12.62
N GLY A 98 16.03 -12.38 12.13
CA GLY A 98 16.42 -13.62 12.79
C GLY A 98 17.73 -14.24 12.30
N GLU A 99 18.32 -13.74 11.21
CA GLU A 99 19.44 -14.39 10.52
C GLU A 99 20.67 -14.59 11.44
N ASP A 100 21.00 -13.59 12.27
CA ASP A 100 22.17 -13.66 13.16
C ASP A 100 21.89 -14.33 14.51
N SER A 101 20.60 -14.59 14.83
CA SER A 101 20.17 -15.09 16.15
C SER A 101 19.55 -16.48 16.12
N GLY A 102 19.54 -17.15 14.95
CA GLY A 102 18.90 -18.46 14.77
C GLY A 102 17.38 -18.43 14.92
N LYS A 103 16.77 -17.23 14.85
CA LYS A 103 15.32 -17.03 14.87
C LYS A 103 14.80 -16.90 13.44
N GLN A 104 13.50 -17.09 13.26
CA GLN A 104 12.86 -16.78 11.98
C GLN A 104 12.71 -15.26 11.84
N THR A 105 13.11 -14.71 10.69
CA THR A 105 12.82 -13.32 10.34
C THR A 105 11.31 -13.14 10.13
N GLY A 106 10.73 -12.13 10.77
CA GLY A 106 9.33 -11.79 10.58
C GLY A 106 8.69 -11.10 11.78
N PHE A 107 7.37 -10.93 11.70
CA PHE A 107 6.59 -10.36 12.78
C PHE A 107 6.31 -11.39 13.88
N LEU A 108 6.42 -10.94 15.12
CA LEU A 108 5.88 -11.65 16.27
C LEU A 108 4.35 -11.56 16.30
N PRO A 109 3.68 -12.46 17.06
CA PRO A 109 2.23 -12.35 17.28
C PRO A 109 1.84 -10.95 17.77
N LYS A 110 0.74 -10.43 17.24
CA LYS A 110 0.24 -9.11 17.60
C LYS A 110 -0.27 -9.06 19.04
N THR A 111 -0.17 -7.89 19.65
CA THR A 111 -0.84 -7.51 20.89
C THR A 111 -2.08 -6.70 20.54
N SER A 112 -3.24 -7.11 21.07
CA SER A 112 -4.55 -6.50 20.83
C SER A 112 -5.39 -6.52 22.12
N PRO A 113 -5.85 -5.36 22.64
CA PRO A 113 -5.52 -4.02 22.18
C PRO A 113 -4.02 -3.72 22.39
N GLY A 114 -3.43 -2.97 21.47
CA GLY A 114 -2.02 -2.59 21.53
C GLY A 114 -1.80 -1.17 22.06
N THR A 115 -0.63 -0.63 21.75
CA THR A 115 -0.14 0.69 22.20
C THR A 115 -0.02 1.71 21.08
N ALA A 116 -0.52 1.39 19.87
CA ALA A 116 -0.45 2.30 18.73
C ALA A 116 -1.23 3.61 18.98
N GLN A 117 -0.90 4.63 18.19
CA GLN A 117 -1.68 5.87 18.12
C GLN A 117 -3.10 5.62 17.60
N ASN A 118 -4.00 6.56 17.87
CA ASN A 118 -5.40 6.43 17.44
C ASN A 118 -5.53 6.40 15.92
N GLY A 119 -6.20 5.38 15.38
CA GLY A 119 -6.32 5.18 13.94
C GLY A 119 -5.08 4.54 13.30
N SER A 120 -4.10 4.12 14.10
CA SER A 120 -2.88 3.49 13.62
C SER A 120 -2.74 2.06 14.14
N PHE A 121 -1.90 1.27 13.49
CA PHE A 121 -1.23 0.13 14.12
C PHE A 121 0.25 0.48 14.33
N GLN A 122 0.94 -0.33 15.13
CA GLN A 122 2.34 -0.10 15.48
C GLN A 122 3.24 -1.29 15.13
N ILE A 123 4.39 -0.99 14.53
CA ILE A 123 5.50 -1.94 14.37
C ILE A 123 6.67 -1.45 15.24
N LEU A 124 7.17 -2.32 16.10
CA LEU A 124 8.38 -2.11 16.90
C LEU A 124 9.56 -2.85 16.25
N THR A 125 10.70 -2.20 16.10
CA THR A 125 11.94 -2.83 15.64
C THR A 125 12.96 -2.92 16.77
N GLY A 126 13.70 -4.03 16.82
CA GLY A 126 14.79 -4.23 17.76
C GLY A 126 16.11 -3.65 17.27
N THR A 127 17.19 -4.00 17.96
CA THR A 127 18.59 -3.70 17.57
C THR A 127 19.26 -4.88 16.85
N ASP A 128 18.45 -5.83 16.38
CA ASP A 128 18.85 -7.09 15.76
C ASP A 128 19.18 -6.98 14.28
N PHE A 129 19.06 -5.78 13.70
CA PHE A 129 19.53 -5.46 12.36
C PHE A 129 20.10 -4.04 12.31
N THR A 130 20.70 -3.71 11.18
CA THR A 130 21.20 -2.37 10.85
C THR A 130 20.61 -1.92 9.52
N PRO A 131 20.68 -0.62 9.17
CA PRO A 131 20.27 -0.15 7.86
C PRO A 131 20.95 -0.88 6.68
N ALA A 132 22.14 -1.46 6.88
CA ALA A 132 22.85 -2.22 5.85
C ALA A 132 22.18 -3.54 5.46
N ASN A 133 21.24 -4.04 6.28
CA ASN A 133 20.47 -5.25 5.96
C ASN A 133 19.41 -5.01 4.87
N ASN A 134 19.15 -3.75 4.47
CA ASN A 134 18.19 -3.37 3.42
C ASN A 134 16.75 -3.88 3.67
N LEU A 135 16.36 -3.93 4.94
CA LEU A 135 14.99 -4.27 5.33
C LEU A 135 14.05 -3.12 5.04
N VAL A 136 12.84 -3.46 4.58
CA VAL A 136 11.75 -2.51 4.43
C VAL A 136 10.55 -2.96 5.23
N LEU A 137 9.77 -1.97 5.66
CA LEU A 137 8.48 -2.16 6.31
C LEU A 137 7.44 -1.33 5.59
N GLY A 138 6.17 -1.62 5.86
CA GLY A 138 5.11 -0.73 5.43
C GLY A 138 3.71 -1.29 5.60
N LEU A 139 2.81 -0.77 4.76
CA LEU A 139 1.42 -1.16 4.68
C LEU A 139 1.20 -2.05 3.47
N ALA A 140 0.46 -3.14 3.67
CA ALA A 140 -0.09 -3.98 2.63
C ALA A 140 -1.61 -4.05 2.75
N SER A 141 -2.26 -4.33 1.63
CA SER A 141 -3.71 -4.49 1.52
C SER A 141 -3.99 -5.73 0.69
N ASP A 142 -5.09 -6.44 1.00
CA ASP A 142 -5.58 -7.46 0.08
C ASP A 142 -5.78 -6.86 -1.32
N ASN A 143 -5.46 -7.61 -2.35
CA ASN A 143 -5.66 -7.24 -3.75
C ASN A 143 -6.46 -8.30 -4.52
N GLY A 144 -7.04 -9.28 -3.81
CA GLY A 144 -7.80 -10.40 -4.37
C GLY A 144 -6.93 -11.54 -4.91
N SER A 145 -5.61 -11.51 -4.72
CA SER A 145 -4.70 -12.62 -5.11
C SER A 145 -4.54 -13.70 -4.04
N GLY A 146 -5.08 -13.48 -2.83
CA GLY A 146 -4.91 -14.37 -1.68
C GLY A 146 -3.65 -14.09 -0.84
N ILE A 147 -2.72 -13.28 -1.36
CA ILE A 147 -1.58 -12.74 -0.61
C ILE A 147 -1.72 -11.20 -0.63
N PRO A 148 -1.75 -10.52 0.53
CA PRO A 148 -1.78 -9.06 0.57
C PRO A 148 -0.60 -8.46 -0.18
N SER A 149 -0.87 -7.43 -0.98
CA SER A 149 0.13 -6.75 -1.79
C SER A 149 0.58 -5.46 -1.10
N PRO A 150 1.89 -5.12 -1.13
CA PRO A 150 2.36 -3.88 -0.54
C PRO A 150 1.75 -2.68 -1.26
N VAL A 151 1.35 -1.67 -0.48
CA VAL A 151 0.78 -0.41 -1.00
C VAL A 151 1.66 0.79 -0.67
N ALA A 152 2.52 0.68 0.35
CA ALA A 152 3.50 1.69 0.68
C ALA A 152 4.77 1.11 1.30
N THR A 153 5.95 1.60 0.91
CA THR A 153 7.25 1.09 1.36
C THR A 153 8.08 2.19 2.02
N PHE A 154 8.75 1.85 3.11
CA PHE A 154 9.80 2.68 3.68
C PHE A 154 10.95 1.82 4.23
N ALA A 155 12.14 2.41 4.28
CA ALA A 155 13.32 1.76 4.84
C ALA A 155 13.15 1.53 6.34
N ALA A 156 13.42 0.31 6.80
CA ALA A 156 13.40 -0.01 8.22
C ALA A 156 14.68 0.51 8.89
N ALA A 157 14.51 1.22 10.00
CA ALA A 157 15.59 1.54 10.95
C ALA A 157 15.40 0.73 12.25
N PRO A 158 16.51 0.32 12.90
CA PRO A 158 16.48 -0.42 14.16
C PRO A 158 16.11 0.48 15.35
N ASN A 159 15.56 -0.13 16.40
CA ASN A 159 15.16 0.55 17.65
C ASN A 159 14.12 1.68 17.43
N GLU A 160 13.16 1.41 16.55
CA GLU A 160 12.10 2.35 16.16
C GLU A 160 10.71 1.82 16.52
N SER A 161 9.79 2.76 16.60
CA SER A 161 8.38 2.57 16.92
C SER A 161 7.56 3.29 15.85
N TYR A 162 7.17 2.55 14.81
CA TYR A 162 6.42 3.10 13.69
C TYR A 162 4.92 3.02 13.98
N ASN A 163 4.26 4.17 14.08
CA ASN A 163 2.80 4.25 14.01
C ASN A 163 2.40 4.50 12.56
N ILE A 164 1.62 3.58 11.99
CA ILE A 164 1.21 3.62 10.59
C ILE A 164 -0.30 3.85 10.56
N THR A 165 -0.71 4.98 9.98
CA THR A 165 -2.10 5.39 9.83
C THR A 165 -2.51 5.26 8.36
N PRO A 166 -3.29 4.22 8.00
CA PRO A 166 -3.82 4.04 6.65
C PRO A 166 -4.68 5.23 6.21
N ILE A 167 -4.67 5.54 4.91
CA ILE A 167 -5.50 6.58 4.30
C ILE A 167 -6.33 5.92 3.21
N VAL A 168 -7.66 6.08 3.27
CA VAL A 168 -8.61 5.50 2.32
C VAL A 168 -8.78 6.44 1.11
N GLN A 169 -7.69 6.60 0.36
CA GLN A 169 -7.65 7.36 -0.88
C GLN A 169 -6.86 6.56 -1.91
N PHE A 170 -7.28 6.63 -3.18
CA PHE A 170 -6.73 5.83 -4.27
C PHE A 170 -6.40 6.70 -5.47
N TYR A 171 -5.48 6.20 -6.29
CA TYR A 171 -5.12 6.79 -7.56
C TYR A 171 -5.19 5.75 -8.65
N VAL A 172 -5.78 6.09 -9.79
CA VAL A 172 -5.77 5.25 -11.01
C VAL A 172 -4.97 5.97 -12.08
N ALA A 173 -3.84 5.41 -12.47
CA ALA A 173 -2.97 5.95 -13.51
C ALA A 173 -3.00 5.08 -14.77
N ASP A 174 -2.81 5.73 -15.92
CA ASP A 174 -2.48 5.07 -17.18
C ASP A 174 -0.99 4.72 -17.18
N GLY A 175 -0.67 3.43 -17.27
CA GLY A 175 0.70 2.95 -17.22
C GLY A 175 0.81 1.48 -16.84
N ALA A 176 1.82 0.82 -17.42
CA ALA A 176 2.18 -0.55 -17.11
C ALA A 176 3.25 -0.56 -15.99
N PHE A 177 2.80 -0.84 -14.78
CA PHE A 177 3.67 -1.12 -13.63
C PHE A 177 3.60 -2.61 -13.29
N THR A 178 4.54 -3.09 -12.50
CA THR A 178 4.47 -4.44 -11.91
C THR A 178 3.83 -4.34 -10.52
N GLU A 179 2.94 -5.26 -10.15
CA GLU A 179 2.40 -5.29 -8.78
C GLU A 179 3.55 -5.35 -7.76
N GLY A 180 3.46 -4.52 -6.71
CA GLY A 180 4.51 -4.34 -5.71
C GLY A 180 5.65 -3.40 -6.11
N GLN A 181 5.67 -2.87 -7.34
CA GLN A 181 6.69 -1.92 -7.79
C GLN A 181 6.60 -0.60 -7.01
N ILE A 182 7.73 -0.19 -6.44
CA ILE A 182 7.93 1.09 -5.77
C ILE A 182 7.84 2.22 -6.81
N VAL A 183 7.06 3.25 -6.49
CA VAL A 183 6.88 4.43 -7.33
C VAL A 183 6.98 5.71 -6.50
N ASP A 184 7.41 6.79 -7.16
CA ASP A 184 7.37 8.11 -6.55
C ASP A 184 5.92 8.61 -6.50
N VAL A 185 5.48 8.98 -5.29
CA VAL A 185 4.14 9.52 -5.00
C VAL A 185 3.82 10.74 -5.86
N THR A 186 4.81 11.59 -6.12
CA THR A 186 4.63 12.80 -6.94
C THR A 186 4.34 12.47 -8.40
N THR A 187 4.88 11.34 -8.89
CA THR A 187 4.61 10.89 -10.26
C THR A 187 3.19 10.36 -10.39
N VAL A 188 2.73 9.59 -9.39
CA VAL A 188 1.37 9.03 -9.38
C VAL A 188 0.31 10.14 -9.23
N SER A 189 0.49 11.05 -8.29
CA SER A 189 -0.53 12.06 -7.93
C SER A 189 -0.79 13.11 -9.02
N ASN A 190 0.17 13.38 -9.91
CA ASN A 190 0.06 14.45 -10.92
C ASN A 190 -0.60 14.00 -12.24
N ALA A 191 -0.69 12.70 -12.52
CA ALA A 191 -1.18 12.16 -13.80
C ALA A 191 -2.15 10.98 -13.62
N SER A 192 -3.03 11.06 -12.63
CA SER A 192 -3.99 10.00 -12.28
C SER A 192 -5.38 10.54 -11.94
N ALA A 193 -6.37 9.65 -11.97
CA ALA A 193 -7.66 9.89 -11.34
C ALA A 193 -7.51 9.73 -9.82
N SER A 194 -7.87 10.76 -9.05
CA SER A 194 -7.94 10.67 -7.58
C SER A 194 -9.32 10.21 -7.13
N ILE A 195 -9.36 9.23 -6.23
CA ILE A 195 -10.57 8.70 -5.62
C ILE A 195 -10.43 8.84 -4.11
N ASP A 196 -11.23 9.71 -3.52
CA ASP A 196 -11.36 9.85 -2.06
C ASP A 196 -12.79 9.53 -1.64
N PHE A 197 -12.96 8.61 -0.69
CA PHE A 197 -14.26 8.25 -0.11
C PHE A 197 -14.53 8.97 1.22
N THR A 198 -13.54 9.71 1.75
CA THR A 198 -13.61 10.37 3.06
C THR A 198 -14.80 11.31 3.16
N GLY A 199 -15.61 11.15 4.21
CA GLY A 199 -16.78 11.99 4.46
C GLY A 199 -17.96 11.76 3.52
N THR A 200 -17.90 10.72 2.66
CA THR A 200 -19.00 10.34 1.78
C THR A 200 -19.68 9.07 2.26
N SER A 201 -20.93 8.84 1.85
CA SER A 201 -21.63 7.55 2.05
C SER A 201 -21.43 6.59 0.87
N PHE A 202 -20.69 7.02 -0.16
CA PHE A 202 -20.48 6.23 -1.37
C PHE A 202 -19.49 5.12 -1.09
N THR A 203 -19.72 3.97 -1.72
CA THR A 203 -18.82 2.81 -1.64
C THR A 203 -18.34 2.38 -3.01
N THR A 204 -18.79 3.04 -4.08
CA THR A 204 -18.33 2.78 -5.44
C THR A 204 -17.79 4.05 -6.10
N ALA A 205 -16.66 3.93 -6.77
CA ALA A 205 -16.14 4.93 -7.69
C ALA A 205 -15.98 4.33 -9.09
N VAL A 206 -16.39 5.07 -10.12
CA VAL A 206 -16.18 4.73 -11.53
C VAL A 206 -15.19 5.72 -12.13
N VAL A 207 -14.04 5.21 -12.56
CA VAL A 207 -13.00 5.95 -13.26
C VAL A 207 -13.12 5.72 -14.77
N GLU A 208 -13.37 6.78 -15.53
CA GLU A 208 -13.42 6.78 -16.99
C GLU A 208 -12.21 7.54 -17.54
N GLN A 209 -11.41 6.91 -18.42
CA GLN A 209 -10.41 7.63 -19.22
C GLN A 209 -10.99 7.92 -20.61
N ARG A 210 -11.12 9.20 -20.95
CA ARG A 210 -11.72 9.68 -22.21
C ARG A 210 -10.74 9.69 -23.38
N PRO A 211 -11.21 9.87 -24.63
CA PRO A 211 -10.35 9.94 -25.82
C PRO A 211 -9.27 11.03 -25.77
N ASN A 212 -9.49 12.10 -25.01
CA ASN A 212 -8.50 13.17 -24.79
C ASN A 212 -7.48 12.85 -23.68
N GLY A 213 -7.50 11.64 -23.13
CA GLY A 213 -6.62 11.19 -22.04
C GLY A 213 -7.05 11.64 -20.64
N ALA A 214 -8.07 12.50 -20.51
CA ALA A 214 -8.53 12.97 -19.22
C ALA A 214 -9.29 11.89 -18.44
N PHE A 215 -9.12 11.91 -17.13
CA PHE A 215 -9.88 11.06 -16.21
C PHE A 215 -11.12 11.77 -15.67
N ILE A 216 -12.20 11.01 -15.49
CA ILE A 216 -13.39 11.43 -14.76
C ILE A 216 -13.73 10.38 -13.71
N VAL A 217 -14.10 10.84 -12.53
CA VAL A 217 -14.52 10.00 -11.41
C VAL A 217 -15.97 10.31 -11.07
N THR A 218 -16.81 9.29 -11.02
CA THR A 218 -18.19 9.39 -10.51
C THR A 218 -18.38 8.44 -9.34
N TYR A 219 -19.17 8.87 -8.35
CA TYR A 219 -19.39 8.13 -7.10
C TYR A 219 -20.84 7.67 -6.98
N SER A 220 -21.04 6.49 -6.39
CA SER A 220 -22.36 5.89 -6.14
C SER A 220 -22.36 4.95 -4.93
#